data_AF-A0A2M7ISQ1-F1
#
_entry.id   AF-A0A2M7ISQ1-F1
#
_cell.length_a   1.000
_cell.length_b   1.000
_cell.length_c   1.000
_cell.angle_alpha   90.00
_cell.angle_beta   90.00
_cell.angle_gamma   90.00
#
_symmetry.space_group_name_H-M   'P 1'
#
loop_
_entity.id
_entity.type
_entity.pdbx_description
1 polymer ?
#
loop_
_entity_poly.entity_id
_entity_poly.type
_entity_poly.pdbx_seq_one_letter_code
_entity_poly.pdbx_strand_id
1 'polypeptide(L)'
;MSDLENVIELELRTDSKYLTFFAQFNKRSVDDFINFYKKKKAGWLTHGETYLENEQRRVLKYSDLAEQKLWEIQQVKLFDAQCFWRAEQITIPQIKASYDFLYWEKVIEHCPFLSPISEEEFTLYREYILTDDANLKADPFEYSSLGWQQYNSYKSACQSDDEAELESPGWYLFYNNMRSLNPCLQLPDLRGEKESFYRSLYLKKREEQNCENRTFEEMDTRPYFDYYQGRNFLDFISRFEKRKLIEYAKIMNYTDELNHDDELNEALSTLKNAEERVEIESTNDDWRTAVIKTANLYMKRKVYIALENVYNNYLRWLKLGIAFKPHQDEKRIDEVKSMVNSLSDTILQGRRLNNEPADFNF
;
A
#
# COMPACT_ATOMS: atom_id res chain seq x y z
N MET A 1 -21.58 -24.78 5.41
CA MET A 1 -22.54 -23.84 6.05
C MET A 1 -23.90 -24.50 6.27
N SER A 2 -24.56 -25.00 5.21
CA SER A 2 -25.86 -25.70 5.29
C SER A 2 -25.91 -26.85 6.32
N ASP A 3 -24.87 -27.68 6.39
CA ASP A 3 -24.85 -28.83 7.31
C ASP A 3 -24.78 -28.42 8.79
N LEU A 4 -24.06 -27.33 9.10
CA LEU A 4 -23.95 -26.80 10.46
C LEU A 4 -25.28 -26.17 10.91
N GLU A 5 -25.97 -25.46 10.01
CA GLU A 5 -27.29 -24.91 10.28
C GLU A 5 -28.32 -26.00 10.62
N ASN A 6 -28.28 -27.13 9.91
CA ASN A 6 -29.18 -28.27 10.15
C ASN A 6 -28.92 -28.93 11.50
N VAL A 7 -27.66 -29.08 11.91
CA VAL A 7 -27.28 -29.60 13.24
C VAL A 7 -27.77 -28.67 14.35
N ILE A 8 -27.60 -27.35 14.18
CA ILE A 8 -28.06 -26.36 15.15
C ILE A 8 -29.58 -26.33 15.24
N GLU A 9 -30.30 -26.42 14.11
CA GLU A 9 -31.75 -26.48 14.12
C GLU A 9 -32.26 -27.73 14.86
N LEU A 10 -31.63 -28.88 14.62
CA LEU A 10 -31.98 -30.11 15.33
C LEU A 10 -31.77 -29.96 16.84
N GLU A 11 -30.65 -29.37 17.27
CA GLU A 11 -30.36 -29.08 18.68
C GLU A 11 -31.47 -28.21 19.31
N LEU A 12 -31.84 -27.10 18.65
CA LEU A 12 -32.86 -26.15 19.12
C LEU A 12 -34.26 -26.75 19.24
N ARG A 13 -34.56 -27.78 18.45
CA ARG A 13 -35.87 -28.45 18.40
C ARG A 13 -35.97 -29.69 19.30
N THR A 14 -34.87 -30.19 19.82
CA THR A 14 -34.83 -31.48 20.54
C THR A 14 -34.26 -31.39 21.95
N ASP A 15 -33.38 -30.43 22.23
CA ASP A 15 -32.82 -30.27 23.57
C ASP A 15 -33.86 -29.67 24.54
N SER A 16 -34.11 -30.38 25.62
CA SER A 16 -35.04 -30.03 26.70
C SER A 16 -34.85 -28.61 27.25
N LYS A 17 -33.62 -28.08 27.29
CA LYS A 17 -33.34 -26.73 27.82
C LYS A 17 -33.96 -25.65 26.93
N TYR A 18 -33.88 -25.81 25.61
CA TYR A 18 -34.46 -24.88 24.64
C TYR A 18 -35.97 -25.04 24.56
N LEU A 19 -36.47 -26.28 24.59
CA LEU A 19 -37.91 -26.53 24.62
C LEU A 19 -38.59 -25.92 25.85
N THR A 20 -37.95 -26.02 27.02
CA THR A 20 -38.44 -25.38 28.26
C THR A 20 -38.46 -23.87 28.13
N PHE A 21 -37.40 -23.27 27.58
CA PHE A 21 -37.33 -21.84 27.33
C PHE A 21 -38.38 -21.37 26.30
N PHE A 22 -38.65 -22.16 25.27
CA PHE A 22 -39.61 -21.82 24.21
C PHE A 22 -41.07 -22.00 24.60
N ALA A 23 -41.38 -22.79 25.65
CA ALA A 23 -42.75 -23.06 26.09
C ALA A 23 -43.55 -21.80 26.49
N GLN A 24 -42.86 -20.72 26.85
CA GLN A 24 -43.49 -19.43 27.19
C GLN A 24 -43.85 -18.58 25.95
N PHE A 25 -43.40 -18.96 24.76
CA PHE A 25 -43.59 -18.21 23.52
C PHE A 25 -44.52 -18.94 22.55
N ASN A 26 -45.11 -18.20 21.61
CA ASN A 26 -45.95 -18.80 20.59
C ASN A 26 -45.10 -19.55 19.53
N LYS A 27 -45.67 -20.62 19.00
CA LYS A 27 -44.98 -21.52 18.06
C LYS A 27 -44.41 -20.81 16.84
N ARG A 28 -45.16 -19.87 16.24
CA ARG A 28 -44.73 -19.14 15.05
C ARG A 28 -43.47 -18.31 15.31
N SER A 29 -43.43 -17.54 16.41
CA SER A 29 -42.24 -16.77 16.77
C SER A 29 -41.04 -17.64 17.10
N VAL A 30 -41.27 -18.84 17.65
CA VAL A 30 -40.20 -19.81 17.93
C VAL A 30 -39.62 -20.36 16.63
N ASP A 31 -40.46 -20.72 15.66
CA ASP A 31 -40.01 -21.20 14.35
C ASP A 31 -39.22 -20.13 13.57
N ASP A 32 -39.68 -18.87 13.60
CA ASP A 32 -38.97 -17.74 12.99
C ASP A 32 -37.62 -17.48 13.69
N PHE A 33 -37.60 -17.53 15.03
CA PHE A 33 -36.38 -17.38 15.81
C PHE A 33 -35.37 -18.50 15.52
N ILE A 34 -35.80 -19.76 15.48
CA ILE A 34 -34.92 -20.90 15.18
C ILE A 34 -34.28 -20.71 13.79
N ASN A 35 -35.06 -20.30 12.79
CA ASN A 35 -34.56 -20.05 11.45
C ASN A 35 -33.56 -18.89 11.37
N PHE A 36 -33.76 -17.84 12.17
CA PHE A 36 -32.82 -16.73 12.26
C PHE A 36 -31.55 -17.11 13.04
N TYR A 37 -31.72 -17.71 14.21
CA TYR A 37 -30.64 -18.03 15.14
C TYR A 37 -29.71 -19.11 14.61
N LYS A 38 -30.21 -20.13 13.90
CA LYS A 38 -29.34 -21.15 13.28
C LYS A 38 -28.34 -20.52 12.30
N LYS A 39 -28.79 -19.57 11.48
CA LYS A 39 -27.94 -18.82 10.55
C LYS A 39 -26.92 -17.96 11.28
N LYS A 40 -27.34 -17.26 12.35
CA LYS A 40 -26.44 -16.44 13.18
C LYS A 40 -25.38 -17.29 13.90
N LYS A 41 -25.78 -18.36 14.59
CA LYS A 41 -24.86 -19.27 15.30
C LYS A 41 -23.90 -19.97 14.34
N ALA A 42 -24.38 -20.45 13.18
CA ALA A 42 -23.51 -21.00 12.15
C ALA A 42 -22.49 -19.96 11.64
N GLY A 43 -22.93 -18.73 11.40
CA GLY A 43 -22.05 -17.62 11.02
C GLY A 43 -20.99 -17.31 12.09
N TRP A 44 -21.37 -17.26 13.37
CA TRP A 44 -20.42 -17.05 14.47
C TRP A 44 -19.41 -18.18 14.62
N LEU A 45 -19.83 -19.44 14.46
CA LEU A 45 -18.93 -20.58 14.53
C LEU A 45 -17.98 -20.66 13.33
N THR A 46 -18.38 -20.11 12.18
CA THR A 46 -17.57 -20.14 10.95
C THR A 46 -16.62 -18.94 10.87
N HIS A 47 -17.04 -17.78 11.34
CA HIS A 47 -16.34 -16.51 11.13
C HIS A 47 -16.01 -15.77 12.44
N GLY A 48 -16.31 -16.35 13.60
CA GLY A 48 -16.16 -15.69 14.91
C GLY A 48 -14.72 -15.27 15.20
N GLU A 49 -13.75 -16.12 14.86
CA GLU A 49 -12.33 -15.80 14.98
C GLU A 49 -11.96 -14.59 14.10
N THR A 50 -12.41 -14.57 12.85
CA THR A 50 -12.20 -13.42 11.95
C THR A 50 -12.84 -12.13 12.51
N TYR A 51 -14.03 -12.21 13.09
CA TYR A 51 -14.64 -11.04 13.75
C TYR A 51 -13.84 -10.56 14.95
N LEU A 52 -13.29 -11.48 15.75
CA LEU A 52 -12.44 -11.15 16.90
C LEU A 52 -11.12 -10.50 16.44
N GLU A 53 -10.47 -11.05 15.41
CA GLU A 53 -9.27 -10.47 14.80
C GLU A 53 -9.56 -9.08 14.21
N ASN A 54 -10.71 -8.89 13.57
CA ASN A 54 -11.13 -7.59 13.04
C ASN A 54 -11.32 -6.56 14.16
N GLU A 55 -11.87 -6.98 15.30
CA GLU A 55 -12.04 -6.10 16.46
C GLU A 55 -10.70 -5.76 17.11
N GLN A 56 -9.79 -6.73 17.23
CA GLN A 56 -8.41 -6.47 17.70
C GLN A 56 -7.69 -5.49 16.78
N ARG A 57 -7.77 -5.71 15.46
CA ARG A 57 -7.25 -4.77 14.46
C ARG A 57 -7.90 -3.39 14.56
N ARG A 58 -9.19 -3.30 14.85
CA ARG A 58 -9.89 -2.03 15.05
C ARG A 58 -9.31 -1.25 16.23
N VAL A 59 -9.07 -1.93 17.35
CA VAL A 59 -8.47 -1.32 18.56
C VAL A 59 -7.04 -0.86 18.31
N LEU A 60 -6.25 -1.62 17.54
CA LEU A 60 -4.85 -1.31 17.27
C LEU A 60 -4.64 -0.44 16.02
N LYS A 61 -5.67 -0.21 15.20
CA LYS A 61 -5.60 0.45 13.88
C LYS A 61 -4.69 1.68 13.87
N TYR A 62 -4.87 2.60 14.81
CA TYR A 62 -4.12 3.86 14.85
C TYR A 62 -2.68 3.67 15.37
N SER A 63 -2.45 2.68 16.23
CA SER A 63 -1.10 2.32 16.68
C SER A 63 -0.32 1.67 15.55
N ASP A 64 -0.93 0.71 14.84
CA ASP A 64 -0.30 0.03 13.70
C ASP A 64 0.01 1.02 12.58
N LEU A 65 -0.94 1.93 12.28
CA LEU A 65 -0.70 2.99 11.31
C LEU A 65 0.40 3.96 11.77
N ALA A 66 0.43 4.34 13.05
CA ALA A 66 1.50 5.17 13.59
C ALA A 66 2.87 4.50 13.52
N GLU A 67 2.95 3.17 13.70
CA GLU A 67 4.18 2.41 13.52
C GLU A 67 4.66 2.43 12.07
N GLN A 68 3.76 2.22 11.11
CA GLN A 68 4.09 2.35 9.69
C GLN A 68 4.59 3.75 9.35
N LYS A 69 3.89 4.79 9.83
CA LYS A 69 4.23 6.19 9.58
C LYS A 69 5.56 6.60 10.22
N LEU A 70 5.92 6.06 11.38
CA LEU A 70 7.22 6.32 12.00
C LEU A 70 8.39 5.97 11.07
N TRP A 71 8.26 4.91 10.26
CA TRP A 71 9.31 4.48 9.34
C TRP A 71 9.49 5.36 8.11
N GLU A 72 8.53 6.23 7.77
CA GLU A 72 8.69 7.23 6.71
C GLU A 72 9.84 8.22 7.02
N ILE A 73 10.11 8.46 8.31
CA ILE A 73 11.26 9.26 8.75
C ILE A 73 12.57 8.62 8.28
N GLN A 74 12.68 7.29 8.32
CA GLN A 74 13.87 6.61 7.83
C GLN A 74 13.92 6.55 6.31
N GLN A 75 12.78 6.57 5.61
CA GLN A 75 12.74 6.59 4.14
C GLN A 75 13.42 7.84 3.57
N VAL A 76 13.18 9.03 4.14
CA VAL A 76 13.85 10.26 3.68
C VAL A 76 15.36 10.21 3.92
N LYS A 77 15.80 9.63 5.05
CA LYS A 77 17.22 9.44 5.35
C LYS A 77 17.88 8.45 4.40
N LEU A 78 17.18 7.37 4.03
CA LEU A 78 17.62 6.43 3.01
C LEU A 78 17.75 7.11 1.65
N PHE A 79 16.81 7.98 1.30
CA PHE A 79 16.80 8.72 0.03
C PHE A 79 17.94 9.74 -0.05
N ASP A 80 18.20 10.47 1.04
CA ASP A 80 19.36 11.36 1.15
C ASP A 80 20.65 10.55 0.96
N ALA A 81 20.79 9.42 1.67
CA ALA A 81 21.94 8.53 1.51
C ALA A 81 22.10 8.01 0.07
N GLN A 82 20.98 7.69 -0.61
CA GLN A 82 20.98 7.32 -2.02
C GLN A 82 21.56 8.43 -2.89
N CYS A 83 21.10 9.66 -2.70
CA CYS A 83 21.56 10.80 -3.48
C CYS A 83 23.06 11.09 -3.26
N PHE A 84 23.52 11.09 -2.01
CA PHE A 84 24.95 11.28 -1.68
C PHE A 84 25.82 10.14 -2.21
N TRP A 85 25.35 8.89 -2.15
CA TRP A 85 26.07 7.73 -2.66
C TRP A 85 26.19 7.77 -4.18
N ARG A 86 25.10 8.10 -4.89
CA ARG A 86 25.07 8.25 -6.35
C ARG A 86 26.00 9.36 -6.85
N ALA A 87 26.15 10.42 -6.06
CA ALA A 87 27.07 11.53 -6.29
C ALA A 87 28.52 11.25 -5.85
N GLU A 88 28.82 10.03 -5.40
CA GLU A 88 30.14 9.60 -4.90
C GLU A 88 30.68 10.41 -3.70
N GLN A 89 29.80 11.09 -2.95
CA GLN A 89 30.19 11.87 -1.77
C GLN A 89 30.35 11.00 -0.51
N ILE A 90 29.69 9.83 -0.48
CA ILE A 90 29.80 8.85 0.59
C ILE A 90 29.99 7.45 0.03
N THR A 91 30.53 6.55 0.86
CA THR A 91 30.59 5.11 0.58
C THR A 91 29.81 4.35 1.65
N ILE A 92 28.94 3.45 1.23
CA ILE A 92 28.14 2.61 2.13
C ILE A 92 28.50 1.14 1.81
N PRO A 93 29.22 0.42 2.70
CA PRO A 93 29.69 -0.94 2.41
C PRO A 93 28.60 -1.94 2.03
N GLN A 94 27.38 -1.74 2.53
CA GLN A 94 26.21 -2.57 2.26
C GLN A 94 25.54 -2.28 0.92
N ILE A 95 25.94 -1.21 0.22
CA ILE A 95 25.40 -0.79 -1.07
C ILE A 95 26.47 -0.99 -2.15
N LYS A 96 26.16 -1.84 -3.12
CA LYS A 96 27.01 -2.19 -4.26
C LYS A 96 26.49 -1.57 -5.55
N ALA A 97 25.17 -1.48 -5.70
CA ALA A 97 24.50 -0.86 -6.84
C ALA A 97 23.32 -0.02 -6.36
N SER A 98 22.87 0.91 -7.20
CA SER A 98 21.76 1.79 -6.83
C SER A 98 20.44 1.06 -6.55
N TYR A 99 20.28 -0.15 -7.07
CA TYR A 99 19.12 -1.01 -6.80
C TYR A 99 19.09 -1.55 -5.37
N ASP A 100 20.21 -1.59 -4.64
CA ASP A 100 20.21 -2.04 -3.24
C ASP A 100 19.35 -1.13 -2.35
N PHE A 101 19.19 0.15 -2.71
CA PHE A 101 18.27 1.06 -2.01
C PHE A 101 16.80 0.60 -2.12
N LEU A 102 16.40 -0.05 -3.22
CA LEU A 102 15.04 -0.61 -3.37
C LEU A 102 14.80 -1.77 -2.41
N TYR A 103 15.84 -2.54 -2.08
CA TYR A 103 15.75 -3.58 -1.05
C TYR A 103 15.62 -2.95 0.33
N TRP A 104 16.51 -2.02 0.68
CA TRP A 104 16.49 -1.35 1.99
C TRP A 104 15.23 -0.53 2.23
N GLU A 105 14.58 -0.03 1.18
CA GLU A 105 13.23 0.57 1.25
C GLU A 105 12.22 -0.35 1.94
N LYS A 106 12.26 -1.66 1.63
CA LYS A 106 11.27 -2.66 2.09
C LYS A 106 11.59 -3.24 3.46
N VAL A 107 12.84 -3.12 3.90
CA VAL A 107 13.32 -3.61 5.21
C VAL A 107 13.96 -2.49 6.01
N ILE A 108 13.38 -1.29 5.93
CA ILE A 108 13.93 -0.04 6.47
C ILE A 108 14.21 -0.11 7.97
N GLU A 109 13.43 -0.92 8.70
CA GLU A 109 13.56 -1.15 10.15
C GLU A 109 14.86 -1.84 10.54
N HIS A 110 15.45 -2.55 9.58
CA HIS A 110 16.68 -3.31 9.72
C HIS A 110 17.88 -2.64 9.05
N CYS A 111 17.70 -1.42 8.52
CA CYS A 111 18.73 -0.74 7.75
C CYS A 111 19.94 -0.39 8.66
N PRO A 112 21.13 -0.98 8.44
CA PRO A 112 22.22 -0.96 9.43
C PRO A 112 23.07 0.31 9.37
N PHE A 113 22.93 1.12 8.32
CA PHE A 113 23.77 2.29 8.07
C PHE A 113 23.04 3.62 8.28
N LEU A 114 21.75 3.58 8.64
CA LEU A 114 21.00 4.78 9.02
C LEU A 114 21.15 5.02 10.53
N SER A 115 21.29 6.28 10.91
CA SER A 115 21.20 6.64 12.32
C SER A 115 19.78 6.38 12.84
N PRO A 116 19.62 6.06 14.14
CA PRO A 116 18.30 6.05 14.76
C PRO A 116 17.52 7.35 14.53
N ILE A 117 16.20 7.27 14.59
CA ILE A 117 15.31 8.44 14.51
C ILE A 117 15.62 9.35 15.71
N SER A 118 15.96 10.61 15.44
CA SER A 118 16.21 11.60 16.50
C SER A 118 14.91 12.20 17.03
N GLU A 119 14.98 12.83 18.20
CA GLU A 119 13.83 13.54 18.78
C GLU A 119 13.42 14.74 17.92
N GLU A 120 14.37 15.43 17.29
CA GLU A 120 14.05 16.52 16.36
C GLU A 120 13.34 16.01 15.11
N GLU A 121 13.82 14.91 14.51
CA GLU A 121 13.19 14.27 13.33
C GLU A 121 11.77 13.81 13.66
N PHE A 122 11.58 13.17 14.82
CA PHE A 122 10.28 12.73 15.29
C PHE A 122 9.33 13.90 15.54
N THR A 123 9.80 14.96 16.19
CA THR A 123 8.99 16.16 16.46
C THR A 123 8.53 16.82 15.16
N LEU A 124 9.44 16.96 14.19
CA LEU A 124 9.13 17.51 12.87
C LEU A 124 8.11 16.65 12.12
N TYR A 125 8.24 15.32 12.19
CA TYR A 125 7.28 14.41 11.55
C TYR A 125 5.89 14.47 12.21
N ARG A 126 5.82 14.64 13.53
CA ARG A 126 4.53 14.87 14.21
C ARG A 126 3.83 16.13 13.74
N GLU A 127 4.59 17.20 13.46
CA GLU A 127 4.04 18.43 12.89
C GLU A 127 3.52 18.19 11.47
N TYR A 128 4.28 17.47 10.63
CA TYR A 128 3.87 17.08 9.28
C TYR A 128 2.52 16.34 9.28
N ILE A 129 2.31 15.37 10.16
CA ILE A 129 1.08 14.55 10.18
C ILE A 129 -0.22 15.37 10.29
N LEU A 130 -0.14 16.59 10.85
CA LEU A 130 -1.27 17.47 11.01
C LEU A 130 -1.50 18.43 9.83
N THR A 131 -0.58 18.50 8.87
CA THR A 131 -0.74 19.34 7.67
C THR A 131 -1.67 18.68 6.65
N ASP A 132 -2.18 19.46 5.70
CA ASP A 132 -3.03 18.92 4.62
C ASP A 132 -2.25 17.97 3.69
N ASP A 133 -0.95 18.22 3.47
CA ASP A 133 -0.05 17.39 2.65
C ASP A 133 0.22 15.99 3.22
N ALA A 134 -0.11 15.75 4.50
CA ALA A 134 0.00 14.44 5.10
C ALA A 134 -1.08 13.49 4.57
N ASN A 135 -0.65 12.48 3.81
CA ASN A 135 -1.53 11.41 3.36
C ASN A 135 -1.37 10.16 4.22
N LEU A 136 -2.37 9.90 5.06
CA LEU A 136 -2.40 8.71 5.92
C LEU A 136 -2.85 7.44 5.18
N LYS A 137 -3.53 7.59 4.04
CA LYS A 137 -4.14 6.50 3.28
C LYS A 137 -3.28 6.04 2.11
N ALA A 138 -2.43 6.92 1.57
CA ALA A 138 -1.40 6.51 0.65
C ALA A 138 -0.41 5.64 1.43
N ASP A 139 -0.60 4.34 1.30
CA ASP A 139 0.53 3.45 1.26
C ASP A 139 1.16 3.62 -0.14
N PRO A 140 2.33 4.28 -0.27
CA PRO A 140 3.03 4.33 -1.56
C PRO A 140 3.32 2.93 -2.12
N PHE A 141 3.15 1.86 -1.34
CA PHE A 141 3.31 0.46 -1.74
C PHE A 141 2.06 -0.23 -2.27
N GLU A 142 0.84 0.32 -2.11
CA GLU A 142 -0.37 -0.45 -2.42
C GLU A 142 -0.79 -0.32 -3.89
N TYR A 143 -0.55 0.83 -4.53
CA TYR A 143 -0.98 1.07 -5.92
C TYR A 143 -0.08 1.98 -6.77
N SER A 144 0.93 2.64 -6.20
CA SER A 144 1.79 3.51 -7.00
C SER A 144 2.90 2.70 -7.66
N SER A 145 3.18 2.97 -8.93
CA SER A 145 4.40 2.55 -9.62
C SER A 145 5.67 3.19 -9.02
N LEU A 146 5.57 3.89 -7.87
CA LEU A 146 6.56 4.79 -7.31
C LEU A 146 6.90 4.41 -5.84
N GLY A 147 7.92 3.57 -5.63
CA GLY A 147 8.52 3.37 -4.30
C GLY A 147 9.23 4.62 -3.76
N TRP A 148 9.52 4.66 -2.45
CA TRP A 148 10.19 5.78 -1.77
C TRP A 148 11.60 6.10 -2.31
N GLN A 149 12.24 5.13 -2.97
CA GLN A 149 13.61 5.25 -3.47
C GLN A 149 13.68 5.43 -5.00
N GLN A 150 12.60 5.95 -5.61
CA GLN A 150 12.48 6.21 -7.05
C GLN A 150 13.21 7.49 -7.50
N TYR A 151 14.54 7.48 -7.34
CA TYR A 151 15.43 8.59 -7.67
C TYR A 151 15.13 9.23 -9.04
N ASN A 152 15.06 8.41 -10.10
CA ASN A 152 14.90 8.91 -11.46
C ASN A 152 13.57 9.65 -11.63
N SER A 153 12.48 9.11 -11.08
CA SER A 153 11.16 9.73 -11.16
C SER A 153 11.15 11.08 -10.46
N TYR A 154 11.69 11.16 -9.24
CA TYR A 154 11.75 12.41 -8.49
C TYR A 154 12.72 13.43 -9.11
N LYS A 155 13.86 12.97 -9.65
CA LYS A 155 14.82 13.85 -10.33
C LYS A 155 14.25 14.43 -11.62
N SER A 156 13.56 13.62 -12.42
CA SER A 156 12.88 14.09 -13.62
C SER A 156 11.78 15.10 -13.30
N ALA A 157 10.98 14.86 -12.26
CA ALA A 157 9.93 15.78 -11.82
C ALA A 157 10.49 17.15 -11.37
N CYS A 158 11.65 17.17 -10.71
CA CYS A 158 12.32 18.43 -10.36
C CYS A 158 12.92 19.18 -11.55
N GLN A 159 13.10 18.54 -12.70
CA GLN A 159 13.74 19.11 -13.89
C GLN A 159 12.75 19.44 -15.02
N SER A 160 11.53 18.90 -14.97
CA SER A 160 10.47 19.22 -15.92
C SER A 160 9.71 20.48 -15.49
N ASP A 161 9.55 21.43 -16.42
CA ASP A 161 8.61 22.56 -16.27
C ASP A 161 7.14 22.13 -16.43
N ASP A 162 6.90 20.88 -16.83
CA ASP A 162 5.56 20.31 -16.97
C ASP A 162 4.97 20.00 -15.59
N GLU A 163 3.82 20.59 -15.27
CA GLU A 163 2.97 20.33 -14.09
C GLU A 163 2.39 18.90 -14.05
N ALA A 164 2.99 17.93 -14.75
CA ALA A 164 2.58 16.54 -14.70
C ALA A 164 3.03 15.92 -13.36
N GLU A 165 2.20 16.17 -12.34
CA GLU A 165 2.04 15.59 -10.98
C GLU A 165 2.75 14.26 -10.67
N LEU A 166 4.07 14.20 -10.82
CA LEU A 166 4.87 13.18 -10.17
C LEU A 166 5.27 13.72 -8.80
N GLU A 167 4.27 13.78 -7.92
CA GLU A 167 4.42 14.33 -6.58
C GLU A 167 5.41 13.48 -5.79
N SER A 168 6.54 14.08 -5.42
CA SER A 168 7.37 13.52 -4.35
C SER A 168 6.48 13.27 -3.12
N PRO A 169 6.76 12.24 -2.30
CA PRO A 169 5.98 12.00 -1.10
C PRO A 169 5.85 13.28 -0.28
N GLY A 170 4.64 13.59 0.22
CA GLY A 170 4.39 14.84 0.96
C GLY A 170 5.37 15.08 2.11
N TRP A 171 5.82 14.00 2.76
CA TRP A 171 6.86 14.06 3.79
C TRP A 171 8.19 14.60 3.25
N TYR A 172 8.61 14.21 2.05
CA TYR A 172 9.86 14.70 1.45
C TYR A 172 9.77 16.20 1.16
N LEU A 173 8.63 16.65 0.62
CA LEU A 173 8.40 18.07 0.36
C LEU A 173 8.45 18.89 1.64
N PHE A 174 7.72 18.45 2.68
CA PHE A 174 7.70 19.10 3.98
C PHE A 174 9.09 19.14 4.64
N TYR A 175 9.77 17.99 4.67
CA TYR A 175 11.11 17.85 5.26
C TYR A 175 12.15 18.75 4.57
N ASN A 176 12.16 18.78 3.24
CA ASN A 176 13.10 19.59 2.46
C ASN A 176 12.87 21.09 2.65
N ASN A 177 11.60 21.52 2.65
CA ASN A 177 11.22 22.92 2.87
C ASN A 177 11.68 23.42 4.25
N MET A 178 11.51 22.61 5.30
CA MET A 178 11.82 23.01 6.67
C MET A 178 13.32 23.09 6.96
N ARG A 179 14.16 22.30 6.30
CA ARG A 179 15.61 22.29 6.57
C ARG A 179 16.40 23.28 5.73
N SER A 180 15.78 24.02 4.80
CA SER A 180 16.49 24.85 3.81
C SER A 180 17.61 24.06 3.08
N LEU A 181 17.48 22.73 3.03
CA LEU A 181 18.43 21.84 2.37
C LEU A 181 18.09 21.85 0.89
N ASN A 182 18.83 22.67 0.14
CA ASN A 182 18.86 22.59 -1.31
C ASN A 182 19.22 21.15 -1.72
N PRO A 183 18.60 20.65 -2.79
CA PRO A 183 17.96 19.35 -2.87
C PRO A 183 19.01 18.30 -3.18
N CYS A 184 19.01 17.19 -2.44
CA CYS A 184 19.72 15.97 -2.80
C CYS A 184 19.54 15.59 -4.29
N LEU A 185 18.41 15.97 -4.89
CA LEU A 185 18.09 15.82 -6.32
C LEU A 185 18.92 16.69 -7.28
N GLN A 186 19.59 17.74 -6.82
CA GLN A 186 20.52 18.56 -7.62
C GLN A 186 21.93 17.98 -7.68
N LEU A 187 22.24 16.97 -6.86
CA LEU A 187 23.53 16.29 -6.92
C LEU A 187 23.67 15.52 -8.25
N PRO A 188 24.90 15.42 -8.79
CA PRO A 188 25.15 14.62 -10.00
C PRO A 188 24.90 13.13 -9.74
N ASP A 189 24.54 12.41 -10.79
CA ASP A 189 24.25 10.97 -10.71
C ASP A 189 25.38 10.13 -11.32
N LEU A 190 26.59 10.30 -10.79
CA LEU A 190 27.81 9.71 -11.36
C LEU A 190 27.75 8.18 -11.40
N ARG A 191 27.29 7.55 -10.32
CA ARG A 191 27.14 6.09 -10.27
C ARG A 191 26.01 5.58 -11.15
N GLY A 192 24.87 6.28 -11.17
CA GLY A 192 23.73 5.90 -12.02
C GLY A 192 24.03 5.96 -13.51
N GLU A 193 24.85 6.93 -13.94
CA GLU A 193 25.36 7.03 -15.31
C GLU A 193 26.23 5.82 -15.67
N LYS A 194 27.17 5.43 -14.79
CA LYS A 194 28.01 4.24 -14.97
C LYS A 194 27.17 2.95 -15.04
N GLU A 195 26.23 2.79 -14.12
CA GLU A 195 25.33 1.63 -14.11
C GLU A 195 24.48 1.55 -15.39
N SER A 196 23.94 2.69 -15.83
CA SER A 196 23.13 2.78 -17.06
C SER A 196 23.95 2.43 -18.31
N PHE A 197 25.21 2.88 -18.37
CA PHE A 197 26.14 2.52 -19.43
C PHE A 197 26.33 0.99 -19.52
N TYR A 198 26.69 0.32 -18.42
CA TYR A 198 26.89 -1.14 -18.44
C TYR A 198 25.60 -1.90 -18.77
N ARG A 199 24.46 -1.47 -18.23
CA ARG A 199 23.15 -2.06 -18.56
C ARG A 199 22.83 -1.96 -20.05
N SER A 200 23.14 -0.83 -20.68
CA SER A 200 22.91 -0.63 -22.11
C SER A 200 23.71 -1.62 -22.96
N LEU A 201 24.96 -1.93 -22.59
CA LEU A 201 25.78 -2.93 -23.29
C LEU A 201 25.16 -4.32 -23.21
N TYR A 202 24.70 -4.71 -22.03
CA TYR A 202 24.05 -6.01 -21.83
C TYR A 202 22.74 -6.12 -22.61
N LEU A 203 21.88 -5.10 -22.53
CA LEU A 203 20.59 -5.09 -23.24
C LEU A 203 20.79 -5.16 -24.76
N LYS A 204 21.74 -4.40 -25.31
CA LYS A 204 22.07 -4.45 -26.74
C LYS A 204 22.50 -5.84 -27.19
N LYS A 205 23.40 -6.50 -26.45
CA LYS A 205 23.81 -7.88 -26.76
C LYS A 205 22.64 -8.87 -26.68
N ARG A 206 21.75 -8.70 -25.69
CA ARG A 206 20.56 -9.55 -25.55
C ARG A 206 19.59 -9.36 -26.70
N GLU A 207 19.43 -8.13 -27.18
CA GLU A 207 18.62 -7.82 -28.37
C GLU A 207 19.22 -8.48 -29.62
N GLU A 208 20.53 -8.38 -29.83
CA GLU A 208 21.23 -9.05 -30.95
C GLU A 208 21.01 -10.57 -30.92
N GLN A 209 21.19 -11.22 -29.76
CA GLN A 209 20.96 -12.66 -29.59
C GLN A 209 19.50 -13.09 -29.74
N ASN A 210 18.56 -12.24 -29.34
CA ASN A 210 17.13 -12.53 -29.48
C ASN A 210 16.67 -12.35 -30.93
N CYS A 211 17.22 -11.39 -31.67
CA CYS A 211 16.93 -11.21 -33.10
C CYS A 211 17.33 -12.44 -33.92
N GLU A 212 18.43 -13.12 -33.56
CA GLU A 212 18.88 -14.36 -34.21
C GLU A 212 17.93 -15.56 -33.97
N ASN A 213 17.14 -15.54 -32.89
CA ASN A 213 16.26 -16.64 -32.48
C ASN A 213 14.75 -16.35 -32.67
N ARG A 214 14.38 -15.26 -33.35
CA ARG A 214 12.97 -14.96 -33.63
C ARG A 214 12.43 -15.86 -34.74
N THR A 215 11.68 -16.89 -34.36
CA THR A 215 10.58 -17.35 -35.20
C THR A 215 9.48 -16.31 -35.09
N PHE A 216 9.26 -15.52 -36.14
CA PHE A 216 8.07 -14.68 -36.23
C PHE A 216 6.86 -15.62 -36.36
N GLU A 217 6.19 -15.90 -35.25
CA GLU A 217 4.78 -16.27 -35.35
C GLU A 217 4.08 -15.10 -36.04
N GLU A 218 3.29 -15.37 -37.08
CA GLU A 218 2.51 -14.33 -37.74
C GLU A 218 1.72 -13.57 -36.68
N MET A 219 2.01 -12.28 -36.51
CA MET A 219 1.33 -11.46 -35.53
C MET A 219 -0.17 -11.56 -35.82
N ASP A 220 -0.94 -11.97 -34.82
CA ASP A 220 -2.39 -11.98 -34.92
C ASP A 220 -2.87 -10.54 -35.08
N THR A 221 -3.16 -10.16 -36.32
CA THR A 221 -3.59 -8.81 -36.70
C THR A 221 -5.07 -8.56 -36.41
N ARG A 222 -5.78 -9.55 -35.83
CA ARG A 222 -7.18 -9.39 -35.47
C ARG A 222 -7.32 -8.33 -34.35
N PRO A 223 -8.38 -7.51 -34.36
CA PRO A 223 -8.59 -6.49 -33.34
C PRO A 223 -8.65 -7.09 -31.93
N TYR A 224 -8.08 -6.37 -30.96
CA TYR A 224 -8.19 -6.72 -29.56
C TYR A 224 -9.65 -6.63 -29.09
N PHE A 225 -10.14 -7.70 -28.47
CA PHE A 225 -11.45 -7.69 -27.84
C PHE A 225 -11.37 -7.03 -26.47
N ASP A 226 -11.66 -5.74 -26.44
CA ASP A 226 -11.82 -5.00 -25.18
C ASP A 226 -13.00 -5.53 -24.34
N TYR A 227 -12.67 -6.29 -23.30
CA TYR A 227 -13.61 -6.94 -22.39
C TYR A 227 -13.97 -6.09 -21.16
N TYR A 228 -13.29 -4.97 -20.93
CA TYR A 228 -13.52 -4.10 -19.77
C TYR A 228 -14.56 -3.04 -20.08
N GLN A 229 -15.85 -3.38 -19.97
CA GLN A 229 -17.00 -2.48 -20.21
C GLN A 229 -16.90 -1.59 -21.49
N GLY A 230 -16.00 -1.94 -22.41
CA GLY A 230 -15.66 -1.15 -23.57
C GLY A 230 -16.66 -1.33 -24.70
N ARG A 231 -16.37 -0.68 -25.83
CA ARG A 231 -17.28 -0.64 -26.98
C ARG A 231 -17.64 -2.04 -27.50
N ASN A 232 -16.71 -3.00 -27.43
CA ASN A 232 -16.91 -4.40 -27.84
C ASN A 232 -17.80 -5.19 -26.87
N PHE A 233 -17.64 -4.98 -25.55
CA PHE A 233 -18.49 -5.60 -24.52
C PHE A 233 -19.96 -5.15 -24.65
N LEU A 234 -20.17 -3.84 -24.79
CA LEU A 234 -21.52 -3.27 -24.97
C LEU A 234 -22.15 -3.71 -26.29
N ASP A 235 -21.38 -3.71 -27.39
CA ASP A 235 -21.83 -4.20 -28.70
C ASP A 235 -22.19 -5.69 -28.66
N PHE A 236 -21.38 -6.54 -28.01
CA PHE A 236 -21.66 -7.96 -27.83
C PHE A 236 -22.98 -8.18 -27.08
N ILE A 237 -23.16 -7.54 -25.92
CA ILE A 237 -24.40 -7.66 -25.13
C ILE A 237 -25.59 -7.15 -25.94
N SER A 238 -25.45 -6.05 -26.67
CA SER A 238 -26.53 -5.50 -27.49
C SER A 238 -26.98 -6.42 -28.64
N ARG A 239 -26.08 -7.25 -29.18
CA ARG A 239 -26.34 -8.13 -30.32
C ARG A 239 -26.89 -9.49 -29.92
N PHE A 240 -26.39 -10.06 -28.82
CA PHE A 240 -26.66 -11.44 -28.46
C PHE A 240 -27.64 -11.59 -27.29
N GLU A 241 -27.82 -10.56 -26.46
CA GLU A 241 -28.66 -10.68 -25.28
C GLU A 241 -30.08 -10.15 -25.47
N LYS A 242 -30.99 -10.69 -24.66
CA LYS A 242 -32.38 -10.24 -24.65
C LYS A 242 -32.47 -8.83 -24.06
N ARG A 243 -33.40 -8.03 -24.58
CA ARG A 243 -33.69 -6.65 -24.13
C ARG A 243 -33.70 -6.48 -22.60
N LYS A 244 -34.29 -7.44 -21.88
CA LYS A 244 -34.37 -7.42 -20.42
C LYS A 244 -32.99 -7.49 -19.74
N LEU A 245 -32.09 -8.30 -20.27
CA LEU A 245 -30.72 -8.44 -19.74
C LEU A 245 -29.86 -7.22 -20.10
N ILE A 246 -30.07 -6.62 -21.28
CA ILE A 246 -29.43 -5.34 -21.65
C ILE A 246 -29.84 -4.23 -20.67
N GLU A 247 -31.12 -4.14 -20.31
CA GLU A 247 -31.60 -3.18 -19.31
C GLU A 247 -31.00 -3.45 -17.93
N TYR A 248 -30.88 -4.72 -17.52
CA TYR A 248 -30.21 -5.08 -16.26
C TYR A 248 -28.74 -4.70 -16.24
N ALA A 249 -27.98 -5.00 -17.30
CA ALA A 249 -26.56 -4.65 -17.38
C ALA A 249 -26.34 -3.13 -17.30
N LYS A 250 -27.18 -2.33 -17.98
CA LYS A 250 -27.12 -0.86 -17.89
C LYS A 250 -27.41 -0.34 -16.49
N ILE A 251 -28.45 -0.87 -15.84
CA ILE A 251 -28.83 -0.46 -14.49
C ILE A 251 -27.73 -0.88 -13.50
N MET A 252 -27.25 -2.12 -13.57
CA MET A 252 -26.22 -2.62 -12.66
C MET A 252 -24.91 -1.84 -12.81
N ASN A 253 -24.42 -1.62 -14.03
CA ASN A 253 -23.17 -0.87 -14.23
C ASN A 253 -23.30 0.60 -13.76
N TYR A 254 -24.43 1.25 -14.04
CA TYR A 254 -24.68 2.62 -13.56
C TYR A 254 -24.85 2.69 -12.03
N THR A 255 -25.44 1.64 -11.44
CA THR A 255 -25.64 1.54 -9.99
C THR A 255 -24.33 1.24 -9.28
N ASP A 256 -23.46 0.42 -9.87
CA ASP A 256 -22.11 0.15 -9.36
C ASP A 256 -21.24 1.41 -9.41
N GLU A 257 -21.29 2.18 -10.51
CA GLU A 257 -20.61 3.48 -10.63
C GLU A 257 -21.10 4.53 -9.61
N LEU A 258 -22.41 4.57 -9.32
CA LEU A 258 -22.98 5.50 -8.33
C LEU A 258 -22.80 5.05 -6.87
N ASN A 259 -22.61 3.75 -6.63
CA ASN A 259 -22.49 3.20 -5.27
C ASN A 259 -21.03 3.07 -4.81
N HIS A 260 -20.06 3.15 -5.72
CA HIS A 260 -18.63 3.10 -5.40
C HIS A 260 -18.05 4.48 -5.09
N ASP A 261 -18.63 5.17 -4.10
CA ASP A 261 -17.94 6.26 -3.40
C ASP A 261 -17.17 5.66 -2.21
N ASP A 262 -16.13 4.87 -2.54
CA ASP A 262 -15.36 4.10 -1.55
C ASP A 262 -14.72 5.00 -0.50
N GLU A 263 -14.27 6.19 -0.90
CA GLU A 263 -13.68 7.16 0.01
C GLU A 263 -14.71 7.70 1.02
N LEU A 264 -15.91 8.07 0.57
CA LEU A 264 -16.99 8.49 1.45
C LEU A 264 -17.45 7.34 2.36
N ASN A 265 -17.59 6.12 1.83
CA ASN A 265 -17.99 4.96 2.61
C ASN A 265 -16.98 4.65 3.72
N GLU A 266 -15.68 4.76 3.43
CA GLU A 266 -14.62 4.62 4.42
C GLU A 266 -14.65 5.74 5.47
N ALA A 267 -14.88 6.99 5.04
CA ALA A 267 -15.00 8.14 5.93
C ALA A 267 -16.18 7.99 6.89
N LEU A 268 -17.36 7.59 6.39
CA LEU A 268 -18.54 7.30 7.19
C LEU A 268 -18.30 6.16 8.18
N SER A 269 -17.65 5.07 7.74
CA SER A 269 -17.27 3.96 8.62
C SER A 269 -16.32 4.41 9.73
N THR A 270 -15.35 5.25 9.41
CA THR A 270 -14.39 5.82 10.38
C THR A 270 -15.11 6.65 11.44
N LEU A 271 -15.96 7.60 11.02
CA LEU A 271 -16.69 8.47 11.95
C LEU A 271 -17.73 7.71 12.78
N LYS A 272 -18.40 6.70 12.20
CA LYS A 272 -19.36 5.86 12.92
C LYS A 272 -18.70 5.08 14.06
N ASN A 273 -17.45 4.69 13.89
CA ASN A 273 -16.68 3.92 14.86
C ASN A 273 -15.81 4.80 15.78
N ALA A 274 -15.92 6.13 15.65
CA ALA A 274 -15.21 7.06 16.52
C ALA A 274 -15.66 6.89 17.97
N GLU A 275 -14.70 6.83 18.89
CA GLU A 275 -14.95 6.67 20.33
C GLU A 275 -15.41 7.96 21.01
N GLU A 276 -15.33 9.08 20.29
CA GLU A 276 -15.66 10.42 20.76
C GLU A 276 -16.62 11.10 19.80
N ARG A 277 -17.28 12.15 20.29
CA ARG A 277 -18.12 12.99 19.45
C ARG A 277 -17.22 13.79 18.50
N VAL A 278 -17.37 13.54 17.20
CA VAL A 278 -16.70 14.31 16.14
C VAL A 278 -17.72 15.27 15.52
N GLU A 279 -17.41 16.56 15.55
CA GLU A 279 -18.23 17.58 14.90
C GLU A 279 -17.78 17.74 13.45
N ILE A 280 -18.74 17.68 12.52
CA ILE A 280 -18.50 17.96 11.11
C ILE A 280 -18.63 19.46 10.95
N GLU A 281 -17.51 20.13 10.64
CA GLU A 281 -17.54 21.56 10.35
C GLU A 281 -18.38 21.80 9.09
N SER A 282 -19.31 22.74 9.17
CA SER A 282 -20.10 23.18 8.03
C SER A 282 -19.22 24.06 7.13
N THR A 283 -18.41 23.43 6.29
CA THR A 283 -17.76 24.10 5.16
C THR A 283 -18.82 24.49 4.13
N ASN A 284 -18.62 25.57 3.37
CA ASN A 284 -19.45 25.89 2.19
C ASN A 284 -19.27 24.87 1.03
N ASP A 285 -18.59 23.75 1.28
CA ASP A 285 -18.31 22.65 0.36
C ASP A 285 -19.48 21.63 0.32
N ASP A 286 -19.47 20.72 -0.66
CA ASP A 286 -20.36 19.55 -0.68
C ASP A 286 -20.23 18.73 0.61
N TRP A 287 -21.36 18.20 1.12
CA TRP A 287 -21.39 17.48 2.39
C TRP A 287 -20.50 16.23 2.39
N ARG A 288 -20.27 15.59 1.22
CA ARG A 288 -19.37 14.43 1.11
C ARG A 288 -17.94 14.83 1.40
N THR A 289 -17.49 15.93 0.79
CA THR A 289 -16.16 16.50 1.03
C THR A 289 -15.97 16.86 2.50
N ALA A 290 -16.99 17.46 3.13
CA ALA A 290 -16.95 17.79 4.56
C ALA A 290 -16.79 16.52 5.43
N VAL A 291 -17.52 15.44 5.12
CA VAL A 291 -17.42 14.14 5.82
C VAL A 291 -16.03 13.54 5.65
N ILE A 292 -15.50 13.52 4.42
CA ILE A 292 -14.18 12.96 4.10
C ILE A 292 -13.08 13.73 4.84
N LYS A 293 -13.07 15.06 4.73
CA LYS A 293 -12.11 15.92 5.45
C LYS A 293 -12.17 15.70 6.96
N THR A 294 -13.38 15.64 7.52
CA THR A 294 -13.56 15.41 8.96
C THR A 294 -13.02 14.05 9.40
N ALA A 295 -13.28 12.99 8.64
CA ALA A 295 -12.75 11.66 8.92
C ALA A 295 -11.22 11.63 8.85
N ASN A 296 -10.63 12.27 7.84
CA ASN A 296 -9.18 12.36 7.69
C ASN A 296 -8.53 13.12 8.85
N LEU A 297 -9.10 14.25 9.28
CA LEU A 297 -8.63 15.00 10.45
C LEU A 297 -8.71 14.17 11.74
N TYR A 298 -9.83 13.45 11.94
CA TYR A 298 -9.97 12.54 13.07
C TYR A 298 -8.87 11.47 13.08
N MET A 299 -8.62 10.83 11.94
CA MET A 299 -7.53 9.85 11.80
C MET A 299 -6.15 10.45 12.09
N LYS A 300 -5.85 11.63 11.52
CA LYS A 300 -4.60 12.39 11.78
C LYS A 300 -4.39 12.63 13.26
N ARG A 301 -5.41 13.06 13.99
CA ARG A 301 -5.33 13.25 15.45
C ARG A 301 -5.06 11.96 16.20
N LYS A 302 -5.75 10.86 15.87
CA LYS A 302 -5.55 9.57 16.55
C LYS A 302 -4.14 9.01 16.29
N VAL A 303 -3.64 9.12 15.06
CA VAL A 303 -2.25 8.76 14.71
C VAL A 303 -1.24 9.66 15.41
N TYR A 304 -1.46 10.98 15.44
CA TYR A 304 -0.61 11.94 16.14
C TYR A 304 -0.43 11.62 17.63
N ILE A 305 -1.50 11.17 18.29
CA ILE A 305 -1.47 10.74 19.69
C ILE A 305 -0.73 9.39 19.81
N ALA A 306 -1.03 8.43 18.93
CA ALA A 306 -0.41 7.11 18.96
C ALA A 306 1.11 7.14 18.71
N LEU A 307 1.58 8.04 17.85
CA LEU A 307 2.99 8.23 17.50
C LEU A 307 3.91 8.39 18.71
N GLU A 308 3.43 9.05 19.78
CA GLU A 308 4.22 9.25 20.99
C GLU A 308 4.50 7.93 21.72
N ASN A 309 3.50 7.05 21.80
CA ASN A 309 3.68 5.72 22.38
C ASN A 309 4.56 4.83 21.50
N VAL A 310 4.37 4.90 20.18
CA VAL A 310 5.17 4.14 19.20
C VAL A 310 6.65 4.56 19.28
N TYR A 311 6.94 5.87 19.28
CA TYR A 311 8.31 6.37 19.37
C TYR A 311 8.98 6.02 20.71
N ASN A 312 8.25 6.10 21.83
CA ASN A 312 8.74 5.64 23.12
C ASN A 312 9.07 4.14 23.12
N ASN A 313 8.25 3.31 22.47
CA ASN A 313 8.54 1.89 22.31
C ASN A 313 9.74 1.64 21.41
N TYR A 314 9.87 2.38 20.30
CA TYR A 314 11.03 2.37 19.41
C TYR A 314 12.32 2.64 20.19
N LEU A 315 12.37 3.71 20.99
CA LEU A 315 13.54 4.03 21.82
C LEU A 315 13.85 2.94 22.86
N ARG A 316 12.82 2.33 23.46
CA ARG A 316 13.01 1.20 24.38
C ARG A 316 13.61 -0.02 23.69
N TRP A 317 13.15 -0.35 22.49
CA TRP A 317 13.64 -1.49 21.72
C TRP A 317 15.09 -1.29 21.31
N LEU A 318 15.44 -0.08 20.84
CA LEU A 318 16.84 0.30 20.60
C LEU A 318 17.71 0.12 21.84
N LYS A 319 17.26 0.63 22.99
CA LYS A 319 18.00 0.53 24.26
C LYS A 319 18.20 -0.92 24.71
N LEU A 320 17.24 -1.79 24.44
CA LEU A 320 17.27 -3.21 24.80
C LEU A 320 17.95 -4.11 23.75
N GLY A 321 18.28 -3.56 22.57
CA GLY A 321 18.82 -4.35 21.45
C GLY A 321 17.81 -5.35 20.87
N ILE A 322 16.51 -5.06 20.95
CA ILE A 322 15.44 -5.88 20.40
C ILE A 322 15.30 -5.57 18.91
N ALA A 323 15.27 -6.60 18.06
CA ALA A 323 15.05 -6.44 16.63
C ALA A 323 13.61 -6.00 16.33
N PHE A 324 13.46 -5.08 15.38
CA PHE A 324 12.16 -4.62 14.91
C PHE A 324 11.47 -5.69 14.04
N LYS A 325 10.14 -5.70 14.01
CA LYS A 325 9.42 -6.57 13.09
C LYS A 325 9.35 -5.86 11.73
N PRO A 326 9.63 -6.55 10.60
CA PRO A 326 9.38 -5.96 9.29
C PRO A 326 7.88 -5.68 9.09
N HIS A 327 7.56 -4.51 8.55
CA HIS A 327 6.21 -4.15 8.13
C HIS A 327 5.78 -4.90 6.85
N GLN A 328 6.73 -5.27 5.99
CA GLN A 328 6.48 -6.05 4.78
C GLN A 328 6.44 -7.55 5.07
N ASP A 329 5.63 -8.27 4.30
CA ASP A 329 5.63 -9.73 4.35
C ASP A 329 6.92 -10.32 3.73
N GLU A 330 7.31 -11.51 4.22
CA GLU A 330 8.54 -12.18 3.79
C GLU A 330 8.57 -12.46 2.29
N LYS A 331 7.42 -12.78 1.69
CA LYS A 331 7.33 -13.08 0.26
C LYS A 331 7.65 -11.84 -0.58
N ARG A 332 7.12 -10.67 -0.23
CA ARG A 332 7.45 -9.40 -0.88
C ARG A 332 8.93 -9.05 -0.74
N ILE A 333 9.52 -9.28 0.44
CA ILE A 333 10.97 -9.05 0.66
C ILE A 333 11.79 -9.94 -0.27
N ASP A 334 11.44 -11.21 -0.40
CA ASP A 334 12.13 -12.16 -1.28
C ASP A 334 11.96 -11.80 -2.77
N GLU A 335 10.77 -11.38 -3.19
CA GLU A 335 10.51 -10.91 -4.55
C GLU A 335 11.40 -9.71 -4.92
N VAL A 336 11.48 -8.72 -4.02
CA VAL A 336 12.29 -7.52 -4.22
C VAL A 336 13.78 -7.87 -4.23
N LYS A 337 14.23 -8.75 -3.33
CA LYS A 337 15.61 -9.22 -3.30
C LYS A 337 15.99 -9.94 -4.60
N SER A 338 15.11 -10.79 -5.12
CA SER A 338 15.31 -11.46 -6.41
C SER A 338 15.42 -10.46 -7.57
N MET A 339 14.53 -9.46 -7.59
CA MET A 339 14.59 -8.37 -8.58
C MET A 339 15.91 -7.59 -8.51
N VAL A 340 16.33 -7.17 -7.32
CA VAL A 340 17.58 -6.41 -7.11
C VAL A 340 18.81 -7.22 -7.56
N ASN A 341 18.85 -8.52 -7.23
CA ASN A 341 19.93 -9.41 -7.69
C ASN A 341 19.95 -9.49 -9.22
N SER A 342 18.79 -9.69 -9.86
CA SER A 342 18.71 -9.75 -11.32
C SER A 342 19.17 -8.45 -11.99
N LEU A 343 18.80 -7.30 -11.43
CA LEU A 343 19.22 -6.00 -11.96
C LEU A 343 20.74 -5.79 -11.78
N SER A 344 21.27 -6.17 -10.63
CA SER A 344 22.71 -6.11 -10.34
C SER A 344 23.52 -7.00 -11.28
N ASP A 345 23.02 -8.20 -11.60
CA ASP A 345 23.64 -9.09 -12.58
C ASP A 345 23.73 -8.46 -13.97
N THR A 346 22.73 -7.66 -14.39
CA THR A 346 22.82 -6.96 -15.70
C THR A 346 23.99 -5.97 -15.76
N ILE A 347 24.32 -5.32 -14.64
CA ILE A 347 25.48 -4.42 -14.55
C ILE A 347 26.76 -5.25 -14.67
N LEU A 348 26.90 -6.33 -13.88
CA LEU A 348 28.09 -7.19 -13.91
C LEU A 348 28.35 -7.81 -15.29
N GLN A 349 27.29 -8.23 -15.98
CA GLN A 349 27.41 -8.72 -17.35
C GLN A 349 27.82 -7.61 -18.31
N GLY A 350 27.27 -6.40 -18.16
CA GLY A 350 27.70 -5.22 -18.91
C GLY A 350 29.18 -4.92 -18.76
N ARG A 351 29.73 -5.02 -17.54
CA ARG A 351 31.18 -4.86 -17.29
C ARG A 351 32.04 -5.90 -17.99
N ARG A 352 31.61 -7.17 -17.97
CA ARG A 352 32.29 -8.24 -18.73
C ARG A 352 32.31 -7.95 -20.22
N LEU A 353 31.22 -7.40 -20.77
CA LEU A 353 31.17 -6.98 -22.18
C LEU A 353 32.10 -5.80 -22.47
N ASN A 354 32.37 -4.96 -21.48
CA ASN A 354 33.35 -3.89 -21.57
C ASN A 354 34.81 -4.34 -21.28
N ASN A 355 35.06 -5.65 -21.16
CA ASN A 355 36.36 -6.24 -20.79
C ASN A 355 36.88 -5.80 -19.40
N GLU A 356 35.97 -5.49 -18.49
CA GLU A 356 36.29 -5.16 -17.10
C GLU A 356 35.99 -6.35 -16.16
N PRO A 357 36.60 -6.39 -14.96
CA PRO A 357 36.23 -7.35 -13.92
C PRO A 357 34.73 -7.30 -13.60
N ALA A 358 34.14 -8.47 -13.36
CA ALA A 358 32.74 -8.62 -12.99
C ALA A 358 32.53 -8.33 -11.50
N ASP A 359 32.80 -7.10 -11.10
CA ASP A 359 32.61 -6.58 -9.74
C ASP A 359 31.91 -5.21 -9.76
N PHE A 360 31.70 -4.62 -8.57
CA PHE A 360 31.08 -3.30 -8.42
C PHE A 360 32.10 -2.16 -8.21
N ASN A 361 33.37 -2.38 -8.59
CA ASN A 361 34.42 -1.36 -8.52
C ASN A 361 34.47 -0.54 -9.82
N PHE A 362 33.49 0.34 -10.03
CA PHE A 362 33.41 1.26 -11.19
C PHE A 362 33.32 2.72 -10.77
#